data_AF-A0A257LIF6-F1
#
_entry.id   AF-A0A257LIF6-F1
#
_cell.length_a   1.000
_cell.length_b   1.000
_cell.length_c   1.000
_cell.angle_alpha   90.00
_cell.angle_beta   90.00
_cell.angle_gamma   90.00
#
_symmetry.space_group_name_H-M   'P 1'
#
loop_
_entity.id
_entity.type
_entity.pdbx_description
1 polymer ?
#
loop_
_entity_poly.entity_id
_entity_poly.type
_entity_poly.pdbx_seq_one_letter_code
_entity_poly.pdbx_strand_id
1 'polypeptide(L)'
;MGTLTAISRVQGGKLTAKRELRVAAVFKDAPAAMLDMIVVHELAHLKEREHNKPFYALCQHMLADYHQIEFDTRVWLGWRAQQTVG
;
A
#
# COMPACT_ATOMS: atom_id res chain seq x y z
N MET A 1 2.63 -4.58 -6.28
CA MET A 1 3.37 -4.11 -5.10
C MET A 1 2.43 -4.27 -3.92
N GLY A 2 2.88 -4.90 -2.84
CA GLY A 2 2.18 -4.98 -1.56
C GLY A 2 3.30 -4.98 -0.53
N THR A 3 3.52 -3.83 0.09
CA THR A 3 4.68 -3.59 0.98
C THR A 3 4.26 -3.38 2.43
N LEU A 4 2.95 -3.41 2.69
CA LEU A 4 2.40 -3.49 4.04
C LEU A 4 2.11 -4.96 4.36
N THR A 5 2.61 -5.43 5.49
CA THR A 5 2.21 -6.74 6.00
C THR A 5 0.87 -6.60 6.69
N ALA A 6 -0.23 -7.01 6.03
CA ALA A 6 -1.53 -7.11 6.67
C ALA A 6 -1.57 -8.38 7.53
N ILE A 7 -1.41 -8.25 8.85
CA ILE A 7 -1.47 -9.39 9.78
C ILE A 7 -2.94 -9.69 10.08
N SER A 8 -3.48 -10.77 9.50
CA SER A 8 -4.81 -11.29 9.85
C SER A 8 -4.65 -12.44 10.85
N ARG A 9 -5.01 -12.23 12.13
CA ARG A 9 -5.01 -13.29 13.16
C ARG A 9 -6.44 -13.75 13.47
N VAL A 10 -6.72 -15.04 13.29
CA VAL A 10 -8.02 -15.66 13.61
C VAL A 10 -7.98 -16.17 15.05
N GLN A 11 -8.81 -15.62 15.95
CA GLN A 11 -9.06 -16.17 17.29
C GLN A 11 -10.56 -16.33 17.51
N GLY A 12 -11.00 -17.56 17.74
CA GLY A 12 -12.26 -17.94 18.40
C GLY A 12 -13.55 -17.27 17.89
N GLY A 13 -14.22 -17.88 16.91
CA GLY A 13 -15.67 -17.80 16.67
C GLY A 13 -16.31 -16.43 16.32
N LYS A 14 -15.59 -15.31 16.48
CA LYS A 14 -16.08 -13.96 16.21
C LYS A 14 -14.99 -13.20 15.46
N LEU A 15 -15.16 -13.06 14.14
CA LEU A 15 -14.25 -12.34 13.24
C LEU A 15 -14.16 -10.85 13.64
N THR A 16 -13.38 -10.55 14.67
CA THR A 16 -12.92 -9.18 14.93
C THR A 16 -11.65 -9.01 14.13
N ALA A 17 -11.80 -8.68 12.84
CA ALA A 17 -10.69 -8.41 11.95
C ALA A 17 -9.98 -7.12 12.40
N LYS A 18 -9.04 -7.21 13.34
CA LYS A 18 -8.05 -6.15 13.58
C LYS A 18 -7.13 -6.08 12.37
N ARG A 19 -7.50 -5.26 11.39
CA ARG A 19 -6.73 -5.01 10.16
C ARG A 19 -5.64 -3.99 10.48
N GLU A 20 -4.48 -4.49 10.92
CA GLU A 20 -3.31 -3.65 11.19
C GLU A 20 -2.54 -3.40 9.88
N LEU A 21 -2.33 -2.13 9.52
CA LEU A 21 -1.47 -1.72 8.41
C LEU A 21 -0.12 -1.27 8.97
N ARG A 22 0.95 -2.01 8.66
CA ARG A 22 2.31 -1.70 9.10
C ARG A 22 3.16 -1.20 7.94
N VAL A 23 3.55 0.08 7.99
CA VAL A 23 4.46 0.68 7.01
C VAL A 23 5.88 0.21 7.28
N ALA A 24 6.51 -0.38 6.26
CA ALA A 24 7.90 -0.82 6.34
C ALA A 24 8.84 0.37 6.57
N ALA A 25 9.91 0.15 7.36
CA ALA A 25 10.88 1.20 7.70
C ALA A 25 11.55 1.85 6.48
N VAL A 26 11.54 1.16 5.33
CA VAL A 26 12.00 1.70 4.04
C VAL A 26 11.31 3.02 3.69
N PHE A 27 10.04 3.22 4.07
CA PHE A 27 9.27 4.42 3.76
C PHE A 27 9.40 5.55 4.78
N LYS A 28 10.28 5.41 5.79
CA LYS A 28 10.46 6.44 6.83
C LYS A 28 10.82 7.81 6.25
N ASP A 29 11.63 7.82 5.19
CA ASP A 29 12.10 9.02 4.51
C ASP A 29 11.36 9.26 3.17
N ALA A 30 10.25 8.55 2.94
CA ALA A 30 9.45 8.72 1.74
C ALA A 30 8.60 10.00 1.84
N PRO A 31 8.36 10.71 0.72
CA PRO A 31 7.37 11.77 0.66
C PRO A 31 5.99 11.30 1.16
N ALA A 32 5.27 12.19 1.87
CA ALA A 32 3.98 11.88 2.48
C ALA A 32 2.96 11.28 1.48
N ALA A 33 2.92 11.80 0.25
CA ALA A 33 2.02 11.30 -0.79
C ALA A 33 2.21 9.80 -1.08
N MET A 34 3.45 9.28 -0.99
CA MET A 34 3.70 7.85 -1.19
C MET A 34 3.10 7.00 -0.06
N LEU A 35 3.09 7.52 1.17
CA LEU A 35 2.43 6.87 2.31
C LEU A 35 0.92 6.81 2.10
N ASP A 36 0.31 7.92 1.65
CA ASP A 36 -1.12 7.97 1.34
C ASP A 36 -1.48 6.95 0.25
N MET A 37 -0.69 6.88 -0.82
CA MET A 37 -0.87 5.89 -1.89
C MET A 37 -0.79 4.47 -1.35
N ILE A 38 0.21 4.15 -0.52
CA ILE A 38 0.38 2.83 0.08
C ILE A 38 -0.82 2.46 0.97
N VAL A 39 -1.32 3.39 1.79
CA VAL A 39 -2.50 3.16 2.62
C VAL A 39 -3.73 2.90 1.76
N VAL A 40 -3.98 3.73 0.74
CA VAL A 40 -5.10 3.56 -0.20
C VAL A 40 -5.02 2.22 -0.93
N HIS A 41 -3.83 1.81 -1.35
CA HIS A 41 -3.58 0.54 -2.02
C HIS A 41 -4.02 -0.66 -1.17
N GLU A 42 -3.62 -0.69 0.09
CA GLU A 42 -3.95 -1.81 0.98
C GLU A 42 -5.38 -1.76 1.49
N LEU A 43 -5.96 -0.56 1.64
CA LEU A 43 -7.39 -0.42 1.89
C LEU A 43 -8.22 -0.95 0.72
N ALA A 44 -7.80 -0.73 -0.53
CA ALA A 44 -8.47 -1.28 -1.69
C ALA A 44 -8.41 -2.82 -1.70
N HIS A 45 -7.29 -3.42 -1.28
CA HIS A 45 -7.14 -4.88 -1.13
C HIS A 45 -8.12 -5.53 -0.16
N LEU A 46 -8.70 -4.75 0.76
CA LEU A 46 -9.72 -5.24 1.67
C LEU A 46 -11.04 -5.59 0.98
N LYS A 47 -11.27 -5.04 -0.22
CA LYS A 47 -12.48 -5.22 -1.04
C LYS A 47 -12.18 -5.88 -2.39
N GLU A 48 -11.09 -5.47 -3.05
CA GLU A 48 -10.68 -5.94 -4.38
C GLU A 48 -9.29 -6.57 -4.28
N ARG A 49 -9.16 -7.90 -4.44
CA ARG A 49 -7.87 -8.59 -4.22
C ARG A 49 -6.87 -8.46 -5.36
N GLU A 50 -7.35 -8.27 -6.58
CA GLU A 50 -6.54 -8.22 -7.78
C GLU A 50 -6.42 -6.78 -8.29
N HIS A 51 -5.27 -6.43 -8.85
CA HIS A 51 -5.03 -5.12 -9.47
C HIS A 51 -5.74 -4.98 -10.83
N ASN A 52 -7.08 -5.03 -10.81
CA ASN A 52 -7.96 -4.93 -11.97
C ASN A 52 -8.70 -3.58 -12.02
N LYS A 53 -9.57 -3.37 -13.01
CA LYS A 53 -10.30 -2.09 -13.18
C LYS A 53 -11.06 -1.66 -11.90
N PRO A 54 -11.86 -2.53 -11.24
CA PRO A 54 -12.49 -2.21 -9.96
C PRO A 54 -11.52 -1.75 -8.87
N PHE A 55 -10.37 -2.42 -8.73
CA PHE A 55 -9.33 -2.02 -7.76
C PHE A 55 -8.84 -0.59 -8.02
N TYR A 56 -8.43 -0.29 -9.26
CA TYR A 56 -7.91 1.03 -9.59
C TYR A 56 -8.98 2.12 -9.48
N ALA A 57 -10.24 1.81 -9.83
CA ALA A 57 -11.35 2.74 -9.64
C ALA A 57 -11.57 3.06 -8.15
N LEU A 58 -11.47 2.06 -7.27
CA LEU A 58 -11.57 2.25 -5.83
C LEU A 58 -10.41 3.08 -5.27
N CYS A 59 -9.19 2.83 -5.74
CA CYS A 59 -8.01 3.63 -5.36
C CYS A 59 -8.17 5.10 -5.79
N GLN A 60 -8.55 5.36 -7.04
CA GLN A 60 -8.75 6.72 -7.54
C GLN A 60 -9.90 7.46 -6.84
N HIS A 61 -10.90 6.73 -6.36
CA HIS A 61 -11.96 7.31 -5.55
C HIS A 61 -11.46 7.83 -4.19
N MET A 62 -10.47 7.15 -3.59
CA MET A 62 -9.86 7.56 -2.32
C MET A 62 -8.71 8.56 -2.49
N LEU A 63 -8.02 8.55 -3.63
CA LEU A 63 -6.87 9.42 -3.92
C LEU A 63 -6.85 9.77 -5.41
N ALA A 64 -7.12 11.03 -5.74
CA ALA A 64 -7.30 11.49 -7.13
C ALA A 64 -6.09 11.18 -8.03
N ASP A 65 -4.87 11.48 -7.57
CA ASP A 65 -3.62 11.30 -8.32
C ASP A 65 -2.97 9.93 -8.09
N TYR A 66 -3.74 8.93 -7.64
CA TYR A 66 -3.24 7.62 -7.23
C TYR A 66 -2.29 6.98 -8.25
N HIS A 67 -2.60 7.01 -9.55
CA HIS A 67 -1.76 6.40 -10.57
C HIS A 67 -0.39 7.06 -10.70
N GLN A 68 -0.34 8.39 -10.64
CA GLN A 68 0.91 9.13 -10.73
C GLN A 68 1.76 8.86 -9.49
N ILE A 69 1.15 8.93 -8.31
CA ILE A 69 1.87 8.68 -7.05
C ILE A 69 2.32 7.21 -6.95
N GLU A 70 1.54 6.25 -7.47
CA GLU A 70 1.94 4.85 -7.55
C GLU A 70 3.19 4.68 -8.42
N PHE A 71 3.20 5.30 -9.61
CA PHE A 71 4.35 5.29 -10.49
C PHE A 71 5.58 5.90 -9.81
N ASP A 72 5.45 7.09 -9.22
CA ASP A 72 6.55 7.78 -8.55
C ASP A 72 7.10 6.96 -7.37
N THR A 73 6.22 6.30 -6.62
CA THR A 73 6.62 5.42 -5.51
C THR A 73 7.45 4.24 -6.02
N ARG A 74 7.09 3.64 -7.16
CA ARG A 74 7.85 2.54 -7.77
C ARG A 74 9.22 3.00 -8.25
N VAL A 75 9.30 4.19 -8.86
CA VAL A 75 10.57 4.80 -9.28
C VAL A 75 11.46 5.07 -8.06
N TRP A 76 10.90 5.67 -7.00
CA TRP A 76 11.61 5.99 -5.78
C TRP A 76 12.17 4.74 -5.08
N LEU A 77 11.37 3.66 -4.99
CA LEU A 77 11.83 2.37 -4.46
C LEU A 77 12.98 1.77 -5.28
N GLY A 78 12.93 1.90 -6.61
CA GLY A 78 14.01 1.47 -7.49
C GLY A 78 15.31 2.23 -7.25
N TRP A 79 15.23 3.56 -7.18
CA TRP A 79 16.38 4.43 -6.88
C TRP A 79 16.96 4.19 -5.47
N ARG A 80 16.10 3.98 -4.47
CA ARG A 80 16.49 3.60 -3.10
C ARG A 80 17.22 2.27 -3.05
N ALA A 81 16.75 1.26 -3.79
CA ALA A 81 17.36 -0.06 -3.81
C ALA A 81 18.80 -0.02 -4.35
N GLN A 82 19.07 0.83 -5.34
CA GLN A 82 20.43 1.02 -5.88
C GLN A 82 21.41 1.62 -4.86
N GLN A 83 20.94 2.48 -3.96
CA GLN A 83 21.78 3.10 -2.92
C GLN A 83 22.09 2.19 -1.74
N THR A 84 21.30 1.12 -1.53
CA THR A 84 21.50 0.19 -0.40
C THR A 84 22.51 -0.92 -0.74
N VAL A 85 22.89 -1.04 -2.02
CA VAL A 85 23.84 -2.04 -2.55
C VAL A 85 25.24 -1.41 -2.81
N GLY A 86 25.40 -0.12 -2.52
CA GLY A 86 26.64 0.64 -2.65
C GLY A 86 27.35 0.85 -1.32
#